data_AF-A0A7K3S530-F1
#
_entry.id   AF-A0A7K3S530-F1
#
_cell.length_a   1.000
_cell.length_b   1.000
_cell.length_c   1.000
_cell.angle_alpha   90.00
_cell.angle_beta   90.00
_cell.angle_gamma   90.00
#
_symmetry.space_group_name_H-M   'P 1'
#
loop_
_entity.id
_entity.type
_entity.pdbx_description
1 polymer ?
#
loop_
_entity_poly.entity_id
_entity_poly.type
_entity_poly.pdbx_seq_one_letter_code
_entity_poly.pdbx_strand_id
1 'polypeptide(L)'
;MIEIPPELAATQSAFNGAAGRAFVAALPDLAERLLERWGLRPDGPSMYGMCALVLPVVREADGRPAALKLQMVDEETAGEPVALRAWSAAGAGVVELLDHDPESGALLLERLDERRPLSGEADVREAVKVLGSVLARLVAVPAPEGLRTLGDVVERMLA
;
A
#
# COMPACT_ATOMS: atom_id res chain seq x y z
N MET A 1 13.73 -16.98 -0.19
CA MET A 1 14.51 -15.74 -0.09
C MET A 1 13.75 -14.65 -0.83
N ILE A 2 13.29 -13.64 -0.09
CA ILE A 2 12.61 -12.49 -0.66
C ILE A 2 13.66 -11.53 -1.23
N GLU A 3 13.57 -11.23 -2.51
CA GLU A 3 14.45 -10.26 -3.16
C GLU A 3 14.02 -8.84 -2.78
N ILE A 4 14.96 -8.01 -2.33
CA ILE A 4 14.72 -6.60 -2.04
C ILE A 4 15.26 -5.79 -3.22
N PRO A 5 14.40 -5.08 -3.97
CA PRO A 5 14.84 -4.27 -5.11
C PRO A 5 15.86 -3.21 -4.68
N PRO A 6 17.01 -3.09 -5.38
CA PRO A 6 18.06 -2.15 -5.01
C PRO A 6 17.60 -0.70 -5.06
N GLU A 7 16.64 -0.36 -5.93
CA GLU A 7 16.06 0.98 -6.04
C GLU A 7 15.18 1.33 -4.83
N LEU A 8 14.49 0.34 -4.25
CA LEU A 8 13.78 0.55 -2.98
C LEU A 8 14.79 0.83 -1.86
N ALA A 9 15.88 0.06 -1.80
CA ALA A 9 16.94 0.26 -0.82
C ALA A 9 17.60 1.65 -0.95
N ALA A 10 17.84 2.10 -2.19
CA ALA A 10 18.39 3.42 -2.48
C ALA A 10 17.42 4.54 -2.07
N THR A 11 16.14 4.43 -2.45
CA THR A 11 15.09 5.38 -2.09
C THR A 11 14.95 5.51 -0.57
N GLN A 12 14.84 4.38 0.14
CA GLN A 12 14.74 4.37 1.60
C GLN A 12 15.98 4.97 2.27
N SER A 13 17.17 4.69 1.75
CA SER A 13 18.40 5.30 2.26
C SER A 13 18.45 6.81 2.03
N ALA A 14 17.96 7.28 0.88
CA ALA A 14 18.00 8.69 0.50
C ALA A 14 17.00 9.53 1.32
N PHE A 15 15.76 9.06 1.46
CA PHE A 15 14.70 9.84 2.13
C PHE A 15 14.63 9.58 3.64
N ASN A 16 14.99 8.38 4.10
CA ASN A 16 14.80 7.95 5.50
C ASN A 16 16.11 7.61 6.22
N GLY A 17 17.27 7.80 5.57
CA GLY A 17 18.59 7.70 6.18
C GLY A 17 18.83 6.36 6.88
N ALA A 18 19.23 6.43 8.16
CA ALA A 18 19.53 5.24 8.96
C ALA A 18 18.28 4.38 9.23
N ALA A 19 17.12 5.01 9.44
CA ALA A 19 15.86 4.30 9.65
C ALA A 19 15.44 3.52 8.39
N GLY A 20 15.56 4.14 7.22
CA GLY A 20 15.29 3.47 5.93
C GLY A 20 16.20 2.27 5.68
N ARG A 21 17.50 2.38 5.98
CA ARG A 21 18.44 1.25 5.89
C ARG A 21 18.10 0.12 6.85
N ALA A 22 17.72 0.44 8.09
CA ALA A 22 17.30 -0.55 9.08
C ALA A 22 16.02 -1.27 8.65
N PHE A 23 15.04 -0.52 8.12
CA PHE A 23 13.82 -1.08 7.54
C PHE A 23 14.13 -2.05 6.40
N VAL A 24 14.95 -1.64 5.43
CA VAL A 24 15.36 -2.48 4.30
C VAL A 24 16.04 -3.78 4.77
N ALA A 25 16.90 -3.70 5.78
CA ALA A 25 17.58 -4.87 6.34
C ALA A 25 16.61 -5.84 7.04
N ALA A 26 15.51 -5.34 7.62
CA ALA A 26 14.51 -6.16 8.31
C ALA A 26 13.42 -6.74 7.39
N LEU A 27 13.32 -6.28 6.14
CA LEU A 27 12.27 -6.67 5.19
C LEU A 27 12.20 -8.18 4.91
N PRO A 28 13.32 -8.89 4.65
CA PRO A 28 13.26 -10.33 4.38
C PRO A 28 12.63 -11.12 5.54
N ASP A 29 13.08 -10.89 6.77
CA ASP A 29 12.57 -11.58 7.95
C ASP A 29 11.11 -11.20 8.22
N LEU A 30 10.75 -9.92 8.04
CA LEU A 30 9.36 -9.48 8.20
C LEU A 30 8.44 -10.16 7.17
N ALA A 31 8.86 -10.23 5.92
CA ALA A 31 8.12 -10.89 4.86
C ALA A 31 7.95 -12.38 5.15
N GLU A 32 9.01 -13.10 5.53
CA GLU A 32 8.95 -14.53 5.85
C GLU A 32 7.99 -14.81 7.00
N ARG A 33 8.05 -14.03 8.09
CA ARG A 33 7.11 -14.14 9.22
C ARG A 33 5.65 -13.94 8.79
N LEU A 34 5.40 -12.95 7.95
CA LEU A 34 4.05 -12.62 7.47
C LEU A 34 3.50 -13.67 6.49
N LEU A 35 4.35 -14.20 5.61
CA LEU A 35 3.99 -15.28 4.70
C LEU A 35 3.57 -16.53 5.47
N GLU A 36 4.33 -16.92 6.49
CA GLU A 36 3.98 -18.05 7.36
C GLU A 36 2.70 -17.79 8.15
N ARG A 37 2.63 -16.65 8.86
CA ARG A 37 1.50 -16.30 9.74
C ARG A 37 0.17 -16.22 9.00
N TRP A 38 0.17 -15.71 7.78
CA TRP A 38 -1.04 -15.54 6.98
C TRP A 38 -1.28 -16.69 5.97
N GLY A 39 -0.42 -17.71 5.94
CA GLY A 39 -0.53 -18.84 5.01
C GLY A 39 -0.49 -18.37 3.57
N LEU A 40 0.60 -17.72 3.17
CA LEU A 40 0.78 -17.11 1.86
C LEU A 40 1.95 -17.73 1.11
N ARG A 41 1.73 -18.05 -0.16
CA ARG A 41 2.78 -18.48 -1.08
C ARG A 41 3.12 -17.35 -2.05
N PRO A 42 4.41 -16.97 -2.21
CA PRO A 42 4.82 -16.03 -3.25
C PRO A 42 4.36 -16.46 -4.66
N ASP A 43 3.93 -15.48 -5.44
CA ASP A 43 3.31 -15.67 -6.76
C ASP A 43 3.83 -14.67 -7.80
N GLY A 44 5.16 -14.52 -7.84
CA GLY A 44 5.85 -13.64 -8.77
C GLY A 44 7.08 -12.98 -8.15
N PRO A 45 7.80 -12.16 -8.92
CA PRO A 45 8.90 -11.37 -8.41
C PRO A 45 8.41 -10.29 -7.43
N SER A 46 9.29 -9.87 -6.53
CA SER A 46 9.06 -8.70 -5.70
C SER A 46 8.79 -7.46 -6.57
N MET A 47 7.78 -6.70 -6.19
CA MET A 47 7.46 -5.40 -6.77
C MET A 47 7.77 -4.30 -5.75
N TYR A 48 7.89 -3.06 -6.20
CA TYR A 48 8.10 -1.93 -5.31
C TYR A 48 7.56 -0.63 -5.92
N GLY A 49 7.21 0.29 -5.02
CA GLY A 49 7.02 1.70 -5.35
C GLY A 49 8.11 2.54 -4.70
N MET A 50 7.84 3.83 -4.51
CA MET A 50 8.79 4.70 -3.79
C MET A 50 8.97 4.29 -2.32
N CYS A 51 7.88 3.92 -1.64
CA CYS A 51 7.90 3.74 -0.17
C CYS A 51 7.77 2.28 0.30
N ALA A 52 7.30 1.37 -0.56
CA ALA A 52 6.87 0.04 -0.14
C ALA A 52 7.48 -1.07 -0.99
N LEU A 53 7.78 -2.20 -0.36
CA LEU A 53 7.92 -3.50 -1.00
C LEU A 53 6.50 -4.09 -1.14
N VAL A 54 6.22 -4.69 -2.30
CA VAL A 54 4.95 -5.39 -2.55
C VAL A 54 5.28 -6.79 -3.06
N LEU A 55 4.75 -7.82 -2.38
CA LEU A 55 4.90 -9.21 -2.79
C LEU A 55 3.57 -9.71 -3.35
N PRO A 56 3.54 -10.09 -4.64
CA PRO A 56 2.43 -10.88 -5.16
C PRO A 56 2.39 -12.23 -4.46
N VAL A 57 1.23 -12.62 -3.94
CA VAL A 57 1.06 -13.86 -3.17
C VAL A 57 -0.26 -14.54 -3.52
N VAL A 58 -0.36 -15.82 -3.18
CA VAL A 58 -1.59 -16.60 -3.19
C VAL A 58 -1.83 -17.11 -1.78
N ARG A 59 -3.05 -16.94 -1.28
CA ARG A 59 -3.47 -17.50 0.01
C ARG A 59 -3.61 -19.01 -0.09
N GLU A 60 -3.00 -19.75 0.83
CA GLU A 60 -3.03 -21.22 0.81
C GLU A 60 -4.41 -21.78 1.15
N ALA A 61 -5.17 -21.08 1.99
CA ALA A 61 -6.48 -21.54 2.47
C ALA A 61 -7.56 -21.61 1.38
N ASP A 62 -7.52 -20.71 0.41
CA ASP A 62 -8.57 -20.56 -0.61
C ASP A 62 -8.06 -20.33 -2.04
N GLY A 63 -6.74 -20.25 -2.24
CA GLY A 63 -6.13 -19.98 -3.54
C GLY A 63 -6.33 -18.54 -4.03
N ARG A 64 -6.85 -17.62 -3.20
CA ARG A 64 -7.13 -16.23 -3.62
C ARG A 64 -5.81 -15.47 -3.83
N PRO A 65 -5.60 -14.84 -5.00
CA PRO A 65 -4.48 -13.93 -5.21
C PRO A 65 -4.59 -12.69 -4.31
N ALA A 66 -3.48 -12.28 -3.72
CA ALA A 66 -3.37 -11.10 -2.86
C ALA A 66 -2.02 -10.40 -3.08
N ALA A 67 -1.89 -9.19 -2.52
CA ALA A 67 -0.68 -8.40 -2.54
C ALA A 67 -0.29 -8.05 -1.10
N LEU A 68 0.87 -8.53 -0.65
CA LEU A 68 1.45 -8.20 0.65
C LEU A 68 2.26 -6.91 0.52
N LYS A 69 1.80 -5.81 1.11
CA LYS A 69 2.47 -4.51 1.12
C LYS A 69 3.21 -4.29 2.43
N LEU A 70 4.50 -4.01 2.35
CA LEU A 70 5.39 -3.75 3.48
C LEU A 70 6.02 -2.35 3.32
N GLN A 71 5.83 -1.49 4.31
CA GLN A 71 6.32 -0.11 4.32
C GLN A 71 6.61 0.32 5.75
N MET A 72 7.33 1.43 5.91
CA MET A 72 7.47 2.06 7.22
C MET A 72 6.16 2.72 7.65
N VAL A 73 5.90 2.69 8.96
CA VAL A 73 4.77 3.41 9.56
C VAL A 73 5.22 4.81 9.95
N ASP A 74 4.55 5.81 9.40
CA ASP A 74 4.72 7.23 9.72
C ASP A 74 3.37 7.97 9.68
N GLU A 75 3.38 9.30 9.82
CA GLU A 75 2.16 10.12 9.78
C GLU A 75 1.37 10.00 8.46
N GLU A 76 2.04 9.65 7.35
CA GLU A 76 1.43 9.50 6.03
C GLU A 76 0.79 8.11 5.85
N THR A 77 1.41 7.06 6.40
CA THR A 77 0.96 5.67 6.19
C THR A 77 0.10 5.10 7.31
N ALA A 78 0.14 5.65 8.53
CA ALA A 78 -0.59 5.11 9.68
C ALA A 78 -2.12 5.06 9.48
N GLY A 79 -2.67 5.97 8.66
CA GLY A 79 -4.10 6.02 8.35
C GLY A 79 -4.58 5.04 7.28
N GLU A 80 -3.68 4.38 6.54
CA GLU A 80 -4.03 3.56 5.37
C GLU A 80 -5.04 2.45 5.67
N PRO A 81 -4.83 1.57 6.66
CA PRO A 81 -5.80 0.51 6.97
C PRO A 81 -7.18 1.03 7.42
N VAL A 82 -7.24 2.21 8.04
CA VAL A 82 -8.49 2.87 8.44
C VAL A 82 -9.22 3.42 7.21
N ALA A 83 -8.48 4.11 6.33
CA ALA A 83 -9.02 4.67 5.09
C ALA A 83 -9.57 3.58 4.15
N LEU A 84 -8.82 2.49 3.94
CA LEU A 84 -9.26 1.37 3.10
C LEU A 84 -10.56 0.74 3.60
N ARG A 85 -10.72 0.57 4.92
CA ARG A 85 -11.96 0.07 5.52
C ARG A 85 -13.13 1.03 5.30
N ALA A 86 -12.92 2.33 5.50
CA ALA A 86 -13.96 3.34 5.32
C ALA A 86 -14.43 3.40 3.86
N TRP A 87 -13.49 3.45 2.90
CA TRP A 87 -13.82 3.45 1.47
C TRP A 87 -14.49 2.16 1.01
N SER A 88 -14.05 1.00 1.51
CA SER A 88 -14.66 -0.30 1.20
C SER A 88 -16.11 -0.35 1.71
N ALA A 89 -16.35 0.06 2.97
CA ALA A 89 -17.69 0.10 3.56
C ALA A 89 -18.65 1.05 2.81
N ALA A 90 -18.12 2.12 2.22
CA ALA A 90 -18.88 3.04 1.39
C ALA A 90 -19.04 2.60 -0.07
N GLY A 91 -18.45 1.47 -0.49
CA GLY A 91 -18.47 1.01 -1.88
C GLY A 91 -17.76 1.97 -2.85
N ALA A 92 -16.71 2.67 -2.40
CA ALA A 92 -16.05 3.72 -3.18
C ALA A 92 -15.16 3.18 -4.34
N GLY A 93 -14.99 1.86 -4.41
CA GLY A 93 -14.20 1.19 -5.45
C GLY A 93 -12.70 1.20 -5.15
N VAL A 94 -12.33 0.77 -3.95
CA VAL A 94 -10.94 0.52 -3.53
C VAL A 94 -10.68 -0.98 -3.44
N VAL A 95 -9.41 -1.37 -3.44
CA VAL A 95 -8.99 -2.74 -3.12
C VAL A 95 -9.48 -3.14 -1.72
N GLU A 96 -9.89 -4.40 -1.56
CA GLU A 96 -10.20 -4.93 -0.24
C GLU A 96 -8.94 -5.04 0.63
N LEU A 97 -9.05 -4.65 1.91
CA LEU A 97 -8.07 -4.96 2.93
C LEU A 97 -8.41 -6.33 3.53
N LEU A 98 -7.64 -7.34 3.15
CA LEU A 98 -7.86 -8.74 3.55
C LEU A 98 -7.36 -9.03 4.97
N ASP A 99 -6.20 -8.47 5.33
CA ASP A 99 -5.62 -8.55 6.67
C ASP A 99 -4.65 -7.38 6.92
N HIS A 100 -4.34 -7.10 8.18
CA HIS A 100 -3.45 -6.01 8.59
C HIS A 100 -2.72 -6.37 9.87
N ASP A 101 -1.42 -6.12 9.91
CA ASP A 101 -0.59 -6.29 11.11
C ASP A 101 -0.31 -4.92 11.77
N PRO A 102 -0.94 -4.57 12.90
CA PRO A 102 -0.75 -3.27 13.53
C PRO A 102 0.66 -3.00 14.04
N GLU A 103 1.44 -4.05 14.34
CA GLU A 103 2.81 -3.90 14.85
C GLU A 103 3.77 -3.44 13.75
N SER A 104 3.68 -4.05 12.57
CA SER A 104 4.55 -3.71 11.43
C SER A 104 3.93 -2.72 10.44
N GLY A 105 2.62 -2.48 10.50
CA GLY A 105 1.85 -1.73 9.50
C GLY A 105 1.65 -2.48 8.18
N ALA A 106 1.98 -3.77 8.11
CA ALA A 106 1.83 -4.55 6.90
C ALA A 106 0.35 -4.72 6.51
N LEU A 107 0.07 -4.65 5.20
CA LEU A 107 -1.26 -4.80 4.63
C LEU A 107 -1.29 -6.00 3.69
N LEU A 108 -2.29 -6.86 3.84
CA LEU A 108 -2.64 -7.86 2.84
C LEU A 108 -3.84 -7.34 2.06
N LEU A 109 -3.65 -7.08 0.77
CA LEU A 109 -4.64 -6.44 -0.08
C LEU A 109 -5.14 -7.40 -1.16
N GLU A 110 -6.36 -7.15 -1.64
CA GLU A 110 -6.81 -7.70 -2.92
C GLU A 110 -5.79 -7.37 -4.02
N ARG A 111 -5.44 -8.37 -4.83
CA ARG A 111 -4.53 -8.17 -5.97
C ARG A 111 -5.32 -7.77 -7.22
N LEU A 112 -4.99 -6.60 -7.76
CA LEU A 112 -5.44 -6.15 -9.08
C LEU A 112 -4.49 -6.65 -10.19
N ASP A 113 -4.88 -6.51 -11.46
CA ASP A 113 -4.00 -6.81 -12.60
C ASP A 113 -2.98 -5.68 -12.80
N GLU A 114 -1.77 -5.90 -12.29
CA GLU A 114 -0.66 -4.94 -12.35
C GLU A 114 -0.21 -4.60 -13.80
N ARG A 115 -0.63 -5.38 -14.79
CA ARG A 115 -0.29 -5.16 -16.21
C ARG A 115 -1.24 -4.18 -16.90
N ARG A 116 -2.28 -3.72 -16.21
CA ARG A 116 -3.28 -2.78 -16.74
C ARG A 116 -3.34 -1.48 -15.92
N PRO A 117 -2.20 -0.78 -15.71
CA PRO A 117 -2.22 0.49 -15.02
C PRO A 117 -2.93 1.55 -15.87
N LEU A 118 -3.50 2.57 -15.23
CA LEU A 118 -4.14 3.68 -15.93
C LEU A 118 -3.16 4.44 -16.85
N SER A 119 -1.87 4.43 -16.53
CA SER A 119 -0.80 5.01 -17.37
C SER A 119 -0.61 4.29 -18.71
N GLY A 120 -1.16 3.09 -18.87
CA GLY A 120 -1.18 2.35 -20.13
C GLY A 120 -2.36 2.72 -21.04
N GLU A 121 -3.30 3.55 -20.59
CA GLU A 121 -4.40 4.03 -21.43
C GLU A 121 -3.89 5.05 -22.46
N ALA A 122 -4.16 4.78 -23.74
CA ALA A 122 -3.68 5.61 -24.85
C ALA A 122 -4.53 6.88 -25.02
N ASP A 123 -5.83 6.82 -24.71
CA ASP A 123 -6.70 8.00 -24.73
C ASP A 123 -6.62 8.76 -23.40
N VAL A 124 -5.86 9.85 -23.39
CA VAL A 124 -5.72 10.74 -22.23
C VAL A 124 -7.07 11.24 -21.71
N ARG A 125 -8.06 11.48 -22.58
CA ARG A 125 -9.38 11.94 -22.15
C ARG A 125 -10.12 10.85 -21.39
N GLU A 126 -10.03 9.61 -21.84
CA GLU A 126 -10.60 8.47 -21.10
C GLU A 126 -9.84 8.23 -19.79
N ALA A 127 -8.51 8.34 -19.77
CA ALA A 127 -7.73 8.23 -18.55
C ALA A 127 -8.15 9.27 -17.49
N VAL A 128 -8.34 10.54 -17.89
CA VAL A 128 -8.81 11.61 -17.01
C VAL A 128 -10.23 11.36 -16.51
N LYS A 129 -11.13 10.83 -17.35
CA LYS A 129 -12.49 10.46 -16.91
C LYS A 129 -12.46 9.34 -15.87
N VAL A 130 -11.65 8.31 -16.08
CA VAL A 130 -11.48 7.21 -15.12
C VAL A 130 -10.97 7.77 -13.79
N LEU A 131 -9.89 8.56 -13.81
CA LEU A 131 -9.33 9.20 -12.63
C LEU A 131 -10.36 10.07 -11.90
N GLY A 132 -11.06 10.95 -12.63
CA GLY A 132 -12.07 11.83 -12.07
C GLY A 132 -13.22 11.04 -11.43
N SER A 133 -13.65 9.93 -12.04
CA SER A 133 -14.70 9.08 -11.49
C SER A 133 -14.28 8.39 -10.18
N VAL A 134 -13.03 7.94 -10.09
CA VAL A 134 -12.47 7.32 -8.88
C VAL A 134 -12.36 8.36 -7.79
N LEU A 135 -11.73 9.51 -8.08
CA LEU A 135 -11.57 10.60 -7.12
C LEU A 135 -12.93 11.07 -6.58
N ALA A 136 -13.93 11.26 -7.45
CA ALA A 136 -15.27 11.68 -7.04
C ALA A 136 -15.91 10.72 -6.02
N ARG A 137 -15.70 9.41 -6.17
CA ARG A 137 -16.19 8.43 -5.18
C ARG A 137 -15.40 8.46 -3.88
N LEU A 138 -14.08 8.56 -3.94
CA LEU A 138 -13.22 8.56 -2.75
C LEU A 138 -13.45 9.81 -1.87
N VAL A 139 -13.55 10.99 -2.49
CA VAL A 139 -13.71 12.27 -1.75
C VAL A 139 -15.12 12.49 -1.23
N ALA A 140 -16.10 11.72 -1.71
CA ALA A 140 -17.47 11.74 -1.18
C ALA A 140 -17.59 11.03 0.17
N VAL A 141 -16.60 10.21 0.56
CA VAL A 141 -16.59 9.50 1.85
C VAL A 141 -16.01 10.42 2.92
N PRO A 142 -16.77 10.74 3.99
CA PRO A 142 -16.23 11.52 5.11
C PRO A 142 -15.02 10.81 5.73
N ALA A 143 -13.98 11.57 6.07
CA ALA A 143 -12.83 11.02 6.77
C ALA A 143 -13.26 10.51 8.17
N PRO A 144 -12.85 9.29 8.56
CA PRO A 144 -13.03 8.80 9.93
C PRO A 144 -12.45 9.74 10.99
N GLU A 145 -13.06 9.76 12.17
CA GLU A 145 -12.56 10.53 13.30
C GLU A 145 -11.11 10.12 13.66
N GLY A 146 -10.32 11.10 14.10
CA GLY A 146 -8.93 10.90 14.51
C GLY A 146 -7.90 10.87 13.37
N LEU A 147 -8.33 10.93 12.11
CA LEU A 147 -7.42 11.17 11.00
C LEU A 147 -7.03 12.65 10.92
N ARG A 148 -5.76 12.92 10.59
CA ARG A 148 -5.29 14.28 10.31
C ARG A 148 -6.08 14.91 9.18
N THR A 149 -6.33 16.21 9.26
CA THR A 149 -6.98 16.94 8.18
C THR A 149 -5.97 17.68 7.31
N LEU A 150 -6.34 17.98 6.07
CA LEU A 150 -5.53 18.85 5.21
C LEU A 150 -5.41 20.26 5.82
N GLY A 151 -6.43 20.73 6.54
CA GLY A 151 -6.42 22.00 7.25
C GLY A 151 -5.27 22.07 8.26
N ASP A 152 -5.19 21.06 9.15
CA ASP A 152 -4.13 20.99 10.18
C ASP A 152 -2.73 20.94 9.54
N VAL A 153 -2.59 20.22 8.42
CA VAL A 153 -1.32 20.13 7.69
C VAL A 153 -0.93 21.49 7.11
N VAL A 154 -1.87 22.19 6.46
CA VAL A 154 -1.64 23.52 5.89
C VAL A 154 -1.30 24.53 6.98
N GLU A 155 -1.99 24.52 8.11
CA GLU A 155 -1.67 25.39 9.24
C GLU A 155 -0.24 25.17 9.75
N ARG A 156 0.20 23.92 9.89
CA ARG A 156 1.59 23.60 10.26
C ARG A 156 2.63 24.06 9.24
N MET A 157 2.29 24.02 7.94
CA MET A 157 3.20 24.48 6.87
C MET A 157 3.37 26.00 6.83
N LEU A 158 2.38 26.75 7.34
CA LEU A 158 2.36 28.21 7.35
C LEU A 158 2.91 28.83 8.63
N ALA A 159 3.12 28.03 9.68
CA ALA A 159 3.68 28.44 10.97
C ALA A 159 5.22 28.54 10.92
#